data_AF-X0YSJ0-F1
#
_entry.id   AF-X0YSJ0-F1
#
_cell.length_a   1.000
_cell.length_b   1.000
_cell.length_c   1.000
_cell.angle_alpha   90.00
_cell.angle_beta   90.00
_cell.angle_gamma   90.00
#
_symmetry.space_group_name_H-M   'P 1'
#
loop_
_entity.id
_entity.type
_entity.pdbx_description
1 polymer ?
#
loop_
_entity_poly.entity_id
_entity_poly.type
_entity_poly.pdbx_seq_one_letter_code
_entity_poly.pdbx_strand_id
1 'polypeptide(L)'
;MNLNLGFLIKREDCPIGIGTSSATVGHAISLGQSDAVTVFAKNAVLADAAATKVGNVVKGEDIEKSIKNGLDLASEIEGVRGVFISRENKVGQVGKLPQLIKIEGDKNRILKNKLDDLFEGDFEIFK
;
A
#
# COMPACT_ATOMS: atom_id res chain seq x y z
N MET A 1 9.86 -1.14 17.62
CA MET A 1 9.75 0.26 17.15
C MET A 1 8.48 0.35 16.31
N ASN A 2 7.46 1.11 16.72
CA ASN A 2 6.26 1.30 15.90
C ASN A 2 6.56 2.41 14.88
N LEU A 3 7.08 2.01 13.71
CA LEU A 3 7.33 2.93 12.60
C LEU A 3 6.02 3.10 11.81
N ASN A 4 5.41 4.28 11.89
CA ASN A 4 4.26 4.62 11.06
C ASN A 4 4.77 5.23 9.74
N LEU A 5 4.51 4.56 8.63
CA LEU A 5 4.88 5.00 7.29
C LEU A 5 3.63 5.22 6.46
N GLY A 6 3.73 6.11 5.48
CA GLY A 6 2.67 6.35 4.49
C GLY A 6 3.25 6.77 3.14
N PHE A 7 2.40 6.76 2.13
CA PHE A 7 2.72 7.27 0.79
C PHE A 7 1.98 8.58 0.57
N LEU A 8 2.74 9.66 0.35
CA LEU A 8 2.17 10.98 0.07
C LEU A 8 1.75 11.04 -1.40
N ILE A 9 0.43 11.11 -1.64
CA ILE A 9 -0.15 11.22 -2.97
C ILE A 9 -0.22 12.68 -3.38
N LYS A 10 0.47 13.05 -4.47
CA LYS A 10 0.42 14.39 -5.06
C LYS A 10 -0.53 14.42 -6.26
N ARG A 11 -0.89 15.63 -6.69
CA ARG A 11 -1.75 15.82 -7.87
C ARG A 11 -1.17 15.16 -9.12
N GLU A 12 0.16 15.18 -9.28
CA GLU A 12 0.88 14.54 -10.38
C GLU A 12 0.89 13.00 -10.35
N ASP A 13 0.52 12.39 -9.23
CA ASP A 13 0.36 10.93 -9.14
C ASP A 13 -1.03 10.51 -9.65
N CYS A 14 -2.01 11.42 -9.68
CA CYS A 14 -3.39 11.12 -10.03
C CYS A 14 -3.64 11.17 -11.55
N PRO A 15 -4.57 10.34 -12.07
CA PRO A 15 -5.36 9.33 -11.35
C PRO A 15 -4.53 8.14 -10.88
N ILE A 16 -4.84 7.59 -9.70
CA ILE A 16 -4.12 6.45 -9.12
C ILE A 16 -5.00 5.42 -8.46
N GLY A 17 -4.81 4.16 -8.87
CA GLY A 17 -5.27 2.99 -8.13
C GLY A 17 -4.22 2.55 -7.13
N ILE A 18 -4.66 2.27 -5.91
CA ILE A 18 -3.82 1.76 -4.83
C ILE A 18 -4.51 0.52 -4.27
N GLY A 19 -3.78 -0.58 -4.17
CA GLY A 19 -4.27 -1.84 -3.60
C GLY A 19 -3.21 -2.42 -2.68
N THR A 20 -3.63 -2.98 -1.55
CA THR A 20 -2.71 -3.58 -0.58
C THR A 20 -3.19 -4.97 -0.20
N SER A 21 -2.30 -5.95 -0.29
CA SER A 21 -2.52 -7.30 0.21
C SER A 21 -1.61 -7.55 1.42
N SER A 22 -2.15 -8.11 2.50
CA SER A 22 -1.39 -8.51 3.70
C SER A 22 -1.64 -9.99 3.99
N ALA A 23 -0.61 -10.72 4.42
CA ALA A 23 -0.77 -12.08 4.94
C ALA A 23 -0.71 -12.17 6.46
N THR A 24 -0.12 -11.16 7.13
CA THR A 24 0.08 -11.15 8.59
C THR A 24 -0.82 -10.15 9.33
N VAL A 25 -1.55 -9.27 8.64
CA VAL A 25 -2.45 -8.28 9.24
C VAL A 25 -3.88 -8.47 8.71
N GLY A 26 -4.71 -9.23 9.43
CA GLY A 26 -6.17 -9.37 9.19
C GLY A 26 -6.62 -10.76 8.68
N HIS A 27 -7.87 -11.14 9.00
CA HIS A 27 -8.52 -12.45 8.74
C HIS A 27 -8.76 -12.80 7.25
N ALA A 28 -8.05 -12.19 6.31
CA ALA A 28 -8.16 -12.50 4.89
C ALA A 28 -7.17 -13.63 4.52
N ILE A 29 -7.67 -14.66 3.84
CA ILE A 29 -6.86 -15.80 3.37
C ILE A 29 -5.94 -15.32 2.25
N SER A 30 -4.75 -14.85 2.60
CA SER A 30 -3.63 -14.65 1.69
C SER A 30 -2.74 -15.89 1.72
N LEU A 31 -2.38 -16.43 0.56
CA LEU A 31 -1.49 -17.61 0.45
C LEU A 31 0.00 -17.22 0.44
N GLY A 32 0.30 -15.93 0.60
CA GLY A 32 1.64 -15.37 0.69
C GLY A 32 2.20 -15.31 2.11
N GLN A 33 3.48 -14.96 2.23
CA GLN A 33 4.15 -14.70 3.51
C GLN A 33 4.61 -13.23 3.64
N SER A 34 4.19 -12.36 2.71
CA SER A 34 4.45 -10.93 2.78
C SER A 34 3.63 -10.26 3.90
N ASP A 35 4.25 -9.35 4.64
CA ASP A 35 3.54 -8.53 5.62
C ASP A 35 2.59 -7.54 4.92
N ALA A 36 3.09 -6.90 3.87
CA ALA A 36 2.31 -6.05 3.01
C ALA A 36 2.88 -6.02 1.59
N VAL A 37 1.99 -6.05 0.60
CA VAL A 37 2.28 -5.75 -0.81
C VAL A 37 1.35 -4.63 -1.22
N THR A 38 1.91 -3.44 -1.45
CA THR A 38 1.18 -2.26 -1.90
C THR A 38 1.50 -1.99 -3.36
N VAL A 39 0.49 -2.06 -4.23
CA VAL A 39 0.61 -1.81 -5.66
C VAL A 39 -0.02 -0.48 -6.02
N PHE A 40 0.67 0.27 -6.89
CA PHE A 40 0.20 1.50 -7.51
C PHE A 40 -0.03 1.24 -9.00
N ALA A 41 -1.24 1.48 -9.50
CA ALA A 41 -1.63 1.14 -10.86
C ALA A 41 -2.51 2.21 -11.52
N LYS A 42 -2.87 2.01 -12.80
CA LYS A 42 -3.73 2.91 -13.57
C LYS A 42 -5.17 3.03 -13.01
N ASN A 43 -5.65 2.02 -12.28
CA ASN A 43 -6.95 2.04 -11.60
C ASN A 43 -6.97 1.10 -10.39
N ALA A 44 -7.97 1.26 -9.52
CA ALA A 44 -8.05 0.53 -8.25
C ALA A 44 -8.24 -0.98 -8.44
N VAL A 45 -9.06 -1.40 -9.41
CA VAL A 45 -9.32 -2.82 -9.71
C VAL A 45 -8.04 -3.56 -10.07
N LEU A 46 -7.20 -2.95 -10.92
CA LEU A 46 -5.91 -3.52 -11.29
C LEU A 46 -4.95 -3.54 -10.10
N ALA A 47 -4.91 -2.46 -9.31
CA ALA A 47 -4.02 -2.38 -8.15
C ALA A 47 -4.34 -3.49 -7.13
N ASP A 48 -5.62 -3.71 -6.83
CA ASP A 48 -6.08 -4.74 -5.89
C ASP A 48 -5.75 -6.15 -6.38
N ALA A 49 -6.14 -6.48 -7.62
CA ALA A 49 -5.86 -7.79 -8.22
C ALA A 49 -4.35 -8.07 -8.33
N ALA A 50 -3.55 -7.06 -8.71
CA ALA A 50 -2.10 -7.19 -8.77
C ALA A 50 -1.48 -7.38 -7.39
N ALA A 51 -1.95 -6.67 -6.36
CA ALA A 51 -1.47 -6.82 -4.99
C ALA A 51 -1.70 -8.25 -4.47
N THR A 52 -2.87 -8.83 -4.71
CA THR A 52 -3.14 -10.24 -4.37
C THR A 52 -2.23 -11.20 -5.15
N LYS A 53 -2.09 -11.01 -6.47
CA LYS A 53 -1.26 -11.88 -7.31
C LYS A 53 0.21 -11.86 -6.89
N VAL A 54 0.76 -10.66 -6.65
CA VAL A 54 2.14 -10.48 -6.20
C VAL A 54 2.32 -11.06 -4.79
N GLY A 55 1.40 -10.78 -3.85
CA GLY A 55 1.44 -11.33 -2.50
C GLY A 55 1.52 -12.86 -2.47
N ASN A 56 0.76 -13.55 -3.32
CA ASN A 56 0.77 -15.02 -3.41
C ASN A 56 2.10 -15.62 -3.90
N VAL A 57 2.94 -14.84 -4.60
CA VAL A 57 4.26 -15.26 -5.08
C VAL A 57 5.37 -14.94 -4.08
N VAL A 58 5.17 -13.95 -3.20
CA VAL A 58 6.10 -13.61 -2.11
C VAL A 58 5.96 -14.64 -0.98
N LYS A 59 6.58 -15.81 -1.17
CA LYS A 59 6.61 -16.93 -0.22
C LYS A 59 7.89 -17.75 -0.35
N GLY A 60 8.19 -18.55 0.68
CA GLY A 60 9.35 -19.47 0.71
C GLY A 60 10.40 -19.07 1.74
N GLU A 61 11.35 -19.95 2.02
CA GLU A 61 12.36 -19.77 3.07
C GLU A 61 13.34 -18.61 2.79
N ASP A 62 13.71 -18.42 1.51
CA ASP A 62 14.54 -17.29 1.11
C ASP A 62 13.69 -16.03 0.94
N ILE A 63 13.69 -15.20 1.98
CA ILE A 63 12.93 -13.95 2.06
C ILE A 63 13.32 -13.01 0.90
N GLU A 64 14.62 -12.85 0.61
CA GLU A 64 15.06 -11.88 -0.39
C GLU A 64 14.68 -12.32 -1.80
N LYS A 65 14.89 -13.60 -2.11
CA LYS A 65 14.47 -14.18 -3.39
C LYS A 65 12.95 -14.09 -3.56
N SER A 66 12.17 -14.32 -2.49
CA SER A 66 10.72 -14.19 -2.56
C SER A 66 10.25 -12.77 -2.88
N ILE A 67 10.93 -11.75 -2.32
CA ILE A 67 10.64 -10.34 -2.62
C ILE A 67 11.00 -10.05 -4.08
N LYS A 68 12.19 -10.47 -4.54
CA LYS A 68 12.63 -10.27 -5.94
C LYS A 68 11.63 -10.87 -6.93
N ASN A 69 11.19 -12.11 -6.71
CA ASN A 69 10.17 -12.75 -7.55
C ASN A 69 8.87 -11.91 -7.63
N GLY A 70 8.45 -11.31 -6.51
CA GLY A 70 7.27 -10.43 -6.48
C GLY A 70 7.48 -9.12 -7.26
N LEU A 71 8.67 -8.51 -7.15
CA LEU A 71 9.04 -7.29 -7.89
C LEU A 71 9.14 -7.55 -9.39
N ASP A 72 9.76 -8.67 -9.78
CA ASP A 72 9.90 -9.09 -11.17
C ASP A 72 8.52 -9.31 -11.79
N LEU A 73 7.65 -10.07 -11.12
CA LEU A 73 6.28 -10.29 -11.56
C LEU A 73 5.49 -8.98 -11.68
N ALA A 74 5.60 -8.07 -10.71
CA ALA A 74 4.89 -6.79 -10.76
C ALA A 74 5.30 -5.94 -11.97
N SER A 75 6.57 -6.01 -12.37
CA SER A 75 7.12 -5.28 -13.52
C SER A 75 6.59 -5.80 -14.86
N GLU A 76 6.09 -7.03 -14.91
CA GLU A 76 5.48 -7.65 -16.09
C GLU A 76 3.98 -7.32 -16.22
N ILE A 77 3.33 -6.79 -15.17
CA ILE A 77 1.89 -6.49 -15.20
C ILE A 77 1.65 -5.13 -15.87
N GLU A 78 1.09 -5.17 -17.08
CA GLU A 78 0.73 -3.95 -17.81
C GLU A 78 -0.21 -3.04 -17.00
N GLY A 79 0.16 -1.78 -16.85
CA GLY A 79 -0.61 -0.77 -16.12
C GLY A 79 -0.34 -0.73 -14.61
N VAL A 80 0.51 -1.60 -14.08
CA VAL A 80 1.18 -1.39 -12.79
C VAL A 80 2.27 -0.33 -12.99
N ARG A 81 2.27 0.67 -12.11
CA ARG A 81 3.28 1.74 -12.09
C ARG A 81 4.42 1.44 -11.15
N GLY A 82 4.11 0.83 -10.01
CA GLY A 82 5.11 0.46 -9.03
C GLY A 82 4.51 -0.38 -7.93
N VAL A 83 5.38 -1.05 -7.18
CA VAL A 83 5.01 -1.90 -6.06
C VAL A 83 5.98 -1.70 -4.91
N PHE A 84 5.47 -1.80 -3.69
CA PHE A 84 6.21 -1.88 -2.45
C PHE A 84 5.90 -3.22 -1.78
N ILE A 85 6.92 -3.96 -1.38
CA ILE A 85 6.79 -5.25 -0.70
C ILE A 85 7.56 -5.17 0.62
N SER A 86 6.88 -5.49 1.72
CA SER A 86 7.50 -5.70 3.03
C SER A 86 7.33 -7.16 3.45
N ARG A 87 8.41 -7.77 3.90
CA ARG A 87 8.40 -9.11 4.49
C ARG A 87 9.48 -9.22 5.56
N GLU A 88 9.06 -9.46 6.79
CA GLU A 88 9.90 -9.54 7.98
C GLU A 88 10.75 -8.26 8.16
N ASN A 89 12.07 -8.39 8.12
CA ASN A 89 13.01 -7.28 8.24
C ASN A 89 13.50 -6.74 6.88
N LYS A 90 12.87 -7.15 5.77
CA LYS A 90 13.27 -6.76 4.41
C LYS A 90 12.14 -6.03 3.69
N VAL A 91 12.52 -5.04 2.89
CA VAL A 91 11.63 -4.31 2.00
C VAL A 91 12.20 -4.29 0.58
N GLY A 92 11.32 -4.25 -0.42
CA GLY A 92 11.67 -4.12 -1.82
C GLY A 92 10.69 -3.23 -2.55
N GLN A 93 11.16 -2.53 -3.58
CA GLN A 93 10.32 -1.69 -4.43
C GLN A 93 10.81 -1.69 -5.87
N VAL A 94 9.89 -1.50 -6.82
CA VAL A 94 10.20 -1.29 -8.24
C VAL A 94 9.17 -0.37 -8.89
N GLY A 95 9.57 0.32 -9.95
CA GLY A 95 8.71 1.26 -10.67
C GLY A 95 8.60 2.64 -10.01
N LYS A 96 7.55 3.37 -10.35
CA LYS A 96 7.25 4.71 -9.84
C LYS A 96 6.26 4.62 -8.67
N LEU A 97 6.76 4.88 -7.46
CA LEU A 97 5.96 4.96 -6.25
C LEU A 97 5.80 6.43 -5.82
N PRO A 98 4.68 6.78 -5.15
CA PRO A 98 4.57 8.07 -4.47
C PRO A 98 5.62 8.19 -3.35
N GLN A 99 5.84 9.43 -2.90
CA GLN A 99 6.86 9.72 -1.89
C GLN A 99 6.55 9.00 -0.57
N LEU A 100 7.48 8.17 -0.10
CA LEU A 100 7.39 7.53 1.22
C LEU A 100 7.67 8.59 2.30
N ILE A 101 6.75 8.70 3.26
CA ILE A 101 6.84 9.62 4.38
C ILE A 101 6.75 8.88 5.71
N LYS A 102 7.46 9.39 6.71
CA LYS A 102 7.25 8.99 8.10
C LYS A 102 6.08 9.78 8.65
N ILE A 103 5.10 9.08 9.23
CA ILE A 103 3.97 9.70 9.90
C ILE A 103 4.32 9.85 11.37
N GLU A 104 4.49 11.09 11.81
CA GLU A 104 4.76 11.41 13.21
C GLU A 104 3.50 11.97 13.86
N GLY A 105 3.10 11.41 15.01
CA GLY A 105 1.90 11.82 15.73
C GLY A 105 1.42 10.76 16.72
N ASP A 106 0.74 11.21 17.77
CA ASP A 106 -0.02 10.34 18.66
C ASP A 106 -1.29 9.88 17.91
N LYS A 107 -1.60 8.57 17.93
CA LYS A 107 -2.83 8.03 17.31
C LYS A 107 -4.09 8.72 17.84
N ASN A 108 -4.04 9.31 19.03
CA ASN A 108 -5.13 10.06 19.65
C ASN A 108 -5.27 11.53 19.17
N ARG A 109 -4.35 12.00 18.31
CA ARG A 109 -4.31 13.39 17.84
C ARG A 109 -4.95 13.57 16.46
N ILE A 110 -5.21 12.49 15.74
CA ILE A 110 -5.95 12.49 14.47
C ILE A 110 -7.36 11.95 14.76
N LEU A 111 -8.38 12.78 14.50
CA LEU A 111 -9.82 12.61 14.75
C LEU A 111 -10.34 12.99 16.15
N LYS A 112 -9.96 14.17 16.68
CA LYS A 112 -10.79 14.90 17.67
C LYS A 112 -11.59 16.05 17.08
N ASN A 113 -11.36 16.33 15.81
CA ASN A 113 -12.13 17.32 15.07
C ASN A 113 -13.33 16.58 14.49
N LYS A 114 -14.53 17.06 14.81
CA LYS A 114 -15.76 16.60 14.14
C LYS A 114 -15.59 16.84 12.65
N LEU A 115 -16.37 16.13 11.83
CA LEU A 115 -16.37 16.34 10.38
C LEU A 115 -16.54 17.84 10.05
N ASP A 116 -17.35 18.53 10.86
CA ASP A 116 -17.61 19.97 10.86
C ASP A 116 -16.35 20.85 11.04
N ASP A 117 -15.35 20.38 11.79
CA ASP A 117 -14.12 21.13 12.08
C ASP A 117 -13.04 20.94 10.99
N LEU A 118 -13.29 20.07 10.00
CA LEU A 118 -12.37 19.77 8.91
C LEU A 118 -12.73 20.49 7.59
N PHE A 119 -13.98 20.92 7.46
CA PHE A 119 -14.50 21.63 6.30
C PHE A 119 -14.96 23.04 6.74
N GLU A 120 -14.09 24.04 6.64
CA GLU A 120 -14.51 25.43 6.81
C GLU A 120 -15.29 25.89 5.56
N GLY A 121 -16.62 25.91 5.63
CA GLY A 121 -17.52 26.39 4.58
C GLY A 121 -18.94 25.81 4.64
N ASP A 122 -19.84 26.29 3.75
CA ASP A 122 -21.25 25.88 3.64
C ASP A 122 -21.40 24.48 3.00
N PHE A 123 -20.84 23.45 3.63
CA PHE A 123 -21.05 22.06 3.21
C PHE A 123 -22.16 21.43 4.07
N GLU A 124 -23.23 20.95 3.44
CA GLU A 124 -24.24 20.16 4.13
C GLU A 124 -23.70 18.75 4.42
N ILE A 125 -23.57 18.43 5.71
CA ILE A 125 -23.16 17.12 6.20
C ILE A 125 -24.42 16.30 6.52
N PHE A 126 -24.63 15.20 5.81
CA PHE A 126 -25.71 14.25 6.07
C PHE A 126 -25.22 13.11 6.96
N LYS A 127 -26.03 12.73 7.95
CA LYS A 127 -25.79 11.59 8.86
C LYS A 127 -26.66 10.39 8.49
#